data_AF-A0A6J5BD28-F1
#
_entry.id   AF-A0A6J5BD28-F1
#
_cell.length_a   1.000
_cell.length_b   1.000
_cell.length_c   1.000
_cell.angle_alpha   90.00
_cell.angle_beta   90.00
_cell.angle_gamma   90.00
#
_symmetry.space_group_name_H-M   'P 1'
#
loop_
_entity.id
_entity.type
_entity.pdbx_description
1 polymer ?
#
loop_
_entity_poly.entity_id
_entity_poly.type
_entity_poly.pdbx_seq_one_letter_code
_entity_poly.pdbx_strand_id
1 'polypeptide(L)'
;MNTKSPPTDSRPRRTGQGESSSSTLTYHRAEIKGVGVFYREAGPKDAPTIVLLHGFPSSSRMFDSLIPLLATHYHLIAPDYPGFGHSDAPPPSQFAYTFDHLAETINGLLEQLRIDRYSFYLQDYGGPIGFRIMLAHPERLEALVIQNANSHEESLGQKWTAIKEYWADPAARPEVFTAFTSFDSTRYRHDGESPNAERYSPDTWTDEYAFLNRPGQPEIQAALLYDYRTNVAAYGAWQEWMRTQQPAALILWGRYDRSFIAAGAAAYQRDLPNAQVHLLDAGHFALDEKVDDIAALMNEFLDAFYLRQADE
;
A
#
# COMPACT_ATOMS: atom_id res chain seq x y z
N MET A 1 15.96 4.33 70.61
CA MET A 1 15.71 5.74 70.21
C MET A 1 16.97 6.21 69.50
N ASN A 2 17.03 6.03 68.17
CA ASN A 2 16.77 7.03 67.12
C ASN A 2 17.73 8.23 67.20
N THR A 3 18.83 8.28 66.44
CA THR A 3 19.06 8.41 64.98
C THR A 3 19.37 9.85 64.58
N LYS A 4 20.48 10.05 63.88
CA LYS A 4 20.54 10.77 62.59
C LYS A 4 21.94 10.65 61.99
N SER A 5 22.01 9.85 60.92
CA SER A 5 23.13 9.78 59.97
C SER A 5 22.97 10.85 58.88
N PRO A 6 24.06 11.29 58.21
CA PRO A 6 24.01 12.38 57.23
C PRO A 6 23.38 11.94 55.89
N PRO A 7 22.89 12.88 55.06
CA PRO A 7 22.16 12.54 53.85
C PRO A 7 23.11 12.04 52.76
N THR A 8 22.83 10.85 52.25
CA THR A 8 23.38 10.33 51.01
C THR A 8 22.63 10.96 49.84
N ASP A 9 23.29 11.82 49.07
CA ASP A 9 22.79 12.33 47.80
C ASP A 9 22.91 11.22 46.74
N SER A 10 21.92 10.33 46.71
CA SER A 10 21.74 9.32 45.66
C SER A 10 20.88 9.91 44.54
N ARG A 11 21.44 10.82 43.74
CA ARG A 11 20.86 11.09 42.41
C ARG A 11 21.26 9.95 41.49
N PRO A 12 20.30 9.20 40.90
CA PRO A 12 20.65 8.31 39.81
C PRO A 12 21.21 9.17 38.68
N ARG A 13 22.41 8.83 38.20
CA ARG A 13 22.85 9.25 36.86
C ARG A 13 21.72 8.90 35.90
N ARG A 14 21.31 9.83 35.05
CA ARG A 14 20.52 9.52 33.85
C ARG A 14 21.38 8.61 32.97
N THR A 15 21.32 7.31 33.26
CA THR A 15 21.84 6.23 32.43
C THR A 15 20.84 6.03 31.31
N GLY A 16 21.31 6.20 30.07
CA GLY A 16 20.67 5.68 28.87
C GLY A 16 19.33 6.31 28.52
N GLN A 17 19.30 7.04 27.40
CA GLN A 17 18.18 6.86 26.49
C GLN A 17 18.03 5.35 26.31
N GLY A 18 16.90 4.79 26.76
CA GLY A 18 16.63 3.38 26.57
C GLY A 18 16.68 3.09 25.08
N GLU A 19 17.54 2.16 24.69
CA GLU A 19 17.45 1.51 23.39
C GLU A 19 16.02 0.98 23.26
N SER A 20 15.26 1.54 22.31
CA SER A 20 13.87 1.14 22.09
C SER A 20 13.86 -0.25 21.46
N SER A 21 13.70 -1.28 22.29
CA SER A 21 13.48 -2.65 21.82
C SER A 21 12.00 -2.92 21.47
N SER A 22 11.27 -1.91 20.97
CA SER A 22 9.96 -2.09 20.34
C SER A 22 9.84 -1.21 19.09
N SER A 23 9.32 -1.81 18.03
CA SER A 23 8.81 -1.21 16.80
C SER A 23 7.73 -0.17 17.11
N THR A 24 8.13 1.02 17.57
CA THR A 24 7.16 2.08 17.89
C THR A 24 6.54 2.58 16.59
N LEU A 25 5.28 2.22 16.36
CA LEU A 25 4.46 2.79 15.31
C LEU A 25 4.11 4.23 15.68
N THR A 26 4.41 5.16 14.77
CA THR A 26 4.19 6.59 14.91
C THR A 26 3.37 7.14 13.76
N TYR A 27 2.70 8.27 13.99
CA TYR A 27 1.74 8.87 13.08
C TYR A 27 2.16 10.30 12.80
N HIS A 28 2.29 10.65 11.52
CA HIS A 28 2.88 11.90 11.09
C HIS A 28 2.06 12.55 9.99
N ARG A 29 2.38 13.82 9.74
CA ARG A 29 1.83 14.60 8.64
C ARG A 29 2.93 15.46 8.02
N ALA A 30 2.97 15.52 6.69
CA ALA A 30 3.87 16.37 5.93
C ALA A 30 3.07 17.20 4.91
N GLU A 31 3.45 18.46 4.73
CA GLU A 31 2.83 19.35 3.74
C GLU A 31 3.53 19.21 2.39
N ILE A 32 2.85 18.61 1.41
CA ILE A 32 3.38 18.40 0.06
C ILE A 32 2.64 19.30 -0.91
N LYS A 33 3.31 20.33 -1.42
CA LYS A 33 2.73 21.33 -2.35
C LYS A 33 1.39 21.92 -1.86
N GLY A 34 1.24 22.10 -0.54
CA GLY A 34 0.05 22.65 0.10
C GLY A 34 -1.07 21.64 0.39
N VAL A 35 -0.78 20.33 0.28
CA VAL A 35 -1.66 19.23 0.69
C VAL A 35 -1.02 18.48 1.84
N GLY A 36 -1.71 18.36 2.96
CA GLY A 36 -1.24 17.61 4.11
C GLY A 36 -1.40 16.10 3.88
N VAL A 37 -0.26 15.42 3.76
CA VAL A 37 -0.16 13.97 3.59
C VAL A 37 0.12 13.32 4.93
N PHE A 38 -0.80 12.47 5.39
CA PHE A 38 -0.60 11.63 6.56
C PHE A 38 0.24 10.41 6.19
N TYR A 39 1.09 9.96 7.11
CA TYR A 39 1.79 8.68 6.98
C TYR A 39 2.07 8.05 8.33
N ARG A 40 2.17 6.72 8.32
CA ARG A 40 2.65 5.91 9.44
C ARG A 40 4.13 5.62 9.26
N GLU A 41 4.89 5.67 10.34
CA GLU A 41 6.31 5.34 10.38
C GLU A 41 6.59 4.36 11.52
N ALA A 42 7.34 3.29 11.24
CA ALA A 42 7.74 2.30 12.23
C ALA A 42 9.13 1.72 11.94
N GLY A 43 9.79 1.22 12.98
CA GLY A 43 11.08 0.53 12.89
C GLY A 43 12.31 1.44 12.87
N PRO A 44 13.53 0.85 12.84
CA PRO A 44 14.79 1.61 12.93
C PRO A 44 15.02 2.42 11.65
N LYS A 45 15.31 3.72 11.76
CA LYS A 45 15.50 4.61 10.59
C LYS A 45 16.74 4.30 9.75
N ASP A 46 17.68 3.54 10.30
CA ASP A 46 18.91 3.07 9.66
C ASP A 46 18.77 1.67 9.04
N ALA A 47 17.61 1.02 9.20
CA ALA A 47 17.28 -0.23 8.53
C ALA A 47 16.83 -0.01 7.06
N PRO A 48 16.87 -1.04 6.21
CA PRO A 48 16.33 -0.94 4.86
C PRO A 48 14.87 -0.49 4.87
N THR A 49 14.52 0.42 3.95
CA THR A 49 13.19 1.05 3.95
C THR A 49 12.21 0.29 3.04
N ILE A 50 11.00 0.06 3.55
CA ILE A 50 9.87 -0.43 2.77
C ILE A 50 8.77 0.63 2.78
N VAL A 51 8.36 1.05 1.58
CA VAL A 51 7.24 1.97 1.38
C VAL A 51 5.97 1.17 1.08
N LEU A 52 4.99 1.23 1.97
CA LEU A 52 3.75 0.46 1.92
C LEU A 52 2.62 1.28 1.27
N LEU A 53 2.28 0.97 0.03
CA LEU A 53 1.30 1.70 -0.78
C LEU A 53 -0.04 0.94 -0.81
N HIS A 54 -1.04 1.52 -0.14
CA HIS A 54 -2.37 0.94 0.04
C HIS A 54 -3.25 1.00 -1.23
N GLY A 55 -4.39 0.33 -1.20
CA GLY A 55 -5.40 0.37 -2.25
C GLY A 55 -6.72 1.00 -1.87
N PHE A 56 -7.70 0.86 -2.78
CA PHE A 56 -9.07 1.33 -2.62
C PHE A 56 -9.97 0.28 -1.94
N PRO A 57 -10.88 0.67 -1.04
CA PRO A 57 -11.12 2.03 -0.53
C PRO A 57 -10.35 2.33 0.77
N SER A 58 -9.34 1.54 1.07
CA SER A 58 -8.61 1.59 2.33
C SER A 58 -7.64 2.78 2.43
N SER A 59 -6.75 2.70 3.41
CA SER A 59 -5.68 3.67 3.71
C SER A 59 -4.45 2.92 4.22
N SER A 60 -3.42 3.62 4.67
CA SER A 60 -2.28 3.04 5.41
C SER A 60 -2.69 2.14 6.58
N ARG A 61 -3.92 2.29 7.08
CA ARG A 61 -4.53 1.41 8.09
C ARG A 61 -4.57 -0.06 7.68
N MET A 62 -4.64 -0.38 6.39
CA MET A 62 -4.63 -1.79 5.95
C MET A 62 -3.36 -2.54 6.37
N PHE A 63 -2.30 -1.81 6.73
CA PHE A 63 -1.03 -2.36 7.19
C PHE A 63 -0.93 -2.47 8.71
N ASP A 64 -2.00 -2.20 9.48
CA ASP A 64 -2.00 -2.25 10.95
C ASP A 64 -1.53 -3.60 11.50
N SER A 65 -1.90 -4.70 10.83
CA SER A 65 -1.50 -6.06 11.21
C SER A 65 -0.11 -6.43 10.67
N LEU A 66 0.30 -5.87 9.54
CA LEU A 66 1.58 -6.19 8.89
C LEU A 66 2.76 -5.44 9.52
N ILE A 67 2.59 -4.16 9.83
CA ILE A 67 3.65 -3.29 10.37
C ILE A 67 4.36 -3.92 11.58
N PRO A 68 3.65 -4.42 12.61
CA PRO A 68 4.30 -5.00 13.78
C PRO A 68 5.18 -6.22 13.48
N LEU A 69 4.87 -6.96 12.40
CA LEU A 69 5.60 -8.17 12.00
C LEU A 69 6.89 -7.87 11.21
N LEU A 70 7.01 -6.65 10.66
CA LEU A 70 8.13 -6.22 9.83
C LEU A 70 9.03 -5.17 10.51
N ALA A 71 8.45 -4.34 11.39
CA ALA A 71 9.10 -3.15 11.93
C ALA A 71 10.25 -3.44 12.93
N THR A 72 10.53 -4.70 13.25
CA THR A 72 11.75 -5.07 13.99
C THR A 72 12.99 -5.16 13.09
N HIS A 73 12.80 -5.32 11.78
CA HIS A 73 13.88 -5.52 10.80
C HIS A 73 14.00 -4.40 9.78
N TYR A 74 12.90 -3.68 9.51
CA TYR A 74 12.81 -2.70 8.44
C TYR A 74 12.30 -1.34 8.95
N HIS A 75 12.69 -0.30 8.23
CA HIS A 75 12.07 1.02 8.33
C HIS A 75 10.82 1.05 7.45
N LEU A 76 9.64 1.24 8.02
CA LEU A 76 8.38 1.20 7.29
C LEU A 76 7.78 2.59 7.17
N ILE A 77 7.36 2.96 5.96
CA ILE A 77 6.63 4.20 5.66
C ILE A 77 5.35 3.84 4.92
N ALA A 78 4.19 4.14 5.52
CA ALA A 78 2.89 3.87 4.91
C ALA A 78 2.07 5.17 4.79
N PRO A 79 2.10 5.85 3.64
CA PRO A 79 1.34 7.08 3.43
C PRO A 79 -0.12 6.83 3.11
N ASP A 80 -0.98 7.78 3.47
CA ASP A 80 -2.34 7.89 2.94
C ASP A 80 -2.33 8.83 1.73
N TYR A 81 -2.95 8.45 0.61
CA TYR A 81 -3.05 9.36 -0.54
C TYR A 81 -4.01 10.54 -0.24
N PRO A 82 -3.84 11.71 -0.88
CA PRO A 82 -4.88 12.73 -0.89
C PRO A 82 -6.25 12.14 -1.23
N GLY A 83 -7.27 12.45 -0.43
CA GLY A 83 -8.62 11.85 -0.53
C GLY A 83 -8.81 10.53 0.24
N PHE A 84 -7.77 10.00 0.88
CA PHE A 84 -7.82 8.73 1.62
C PHE A 84 -7.37 8.92 3.07
N GLY A 85 -7.89 8.05 3.94
CA GLY A 85 -7.51 7.99 5.36
C GLY A 85 -7.50 9.37 6.05
N HIS A 86 -6.34 9.74 6.58
CA HIS A 86 -6.11 10.96 7.34
C HIS A 86 -5.39 12.06 6.55
N SER A 87 -5.11 11.85 5.26
CA SER A 87 -4.62 12.90 4.36
C SER A 87 -5.72 13.90 4.00
N ASP A 88 -5.32 15.09 3.55
CA ASP A 88 -6.27 16.09 3.06
C ASP A 88 -7.09 15.58 1.86
N ALA A 89 -8.32 16.05 1.77
CA ALA A 89 -9.26 15.77 0.70
C ALA A 89 -9.80 17.08 0.09
N PRO A 90 -8.92 17.92 -0.52
CA PRO A 90 -9.37 19.12 -1.21
C PRO A 90 -10.38 18.79 -2.31
N PRO A 91 -11.32 19.69 -2.66
CA PRO A 91 -12.24 19.42 -3.76
C PRO A 91 -11.49 19.23 -5.09
N PRO A 92 -12.03 18.44 -6.05
CA PRO A 92 -11.40 18.23 -7.35
C PRO A 92 -11.09 19.50 -8.16
N SER A 93 -11.74 20.63 -7.83
CA SER A 93 -11.45 21.94 -8.41
C SER A 93 -10.12 22.56 -7.93
N GLN A 94 -9.53 22.04 -6.84
CA GLN A 94 -8.27 22.49 -6.26
C GLN A 94 -7.16 21.45 -6.36
N PHE A 95 -7.53 20.17 -6.49
CA PHE A 95 -6.58 19.06 -6.62
C PHE A 95 -7.05 18.08 -7.69
N ALA A 96 -6.23 17.86 -8.71
CA ALA A 96 -6.55 16.89 -9.75
C ALA A 96 -6.35 15.46 -9.22
N TYR A 97 -7.44 14.72 -9.02
CA TYR A 97 -7.41 13.32 -8.57
C TYR A 97 -7.13 12.37 -9.73
N THR A 98 -5.85 12.26 -10.06
CA THR A 98 -5.32 11.33 -11.07
C THR A 98 -4.21 10.48 -10.47
N PHE A 99 -3.98 9.28 -10.99
CA PHE A 99 -2.89 8.42 -10.52
C PHE A 99 -1.51 9.04 -10.73
N ASP A 100 -1.34 9.88 -11.76
CA ASP A 100 -0.12 10.69 -11.96
C ASP A 100 0.10 11.66 -10.79
N HIS A 101 -0.92 12.46 -10.45
CA HIS A 101 -0.78 13.46 -9.40
C HIS A 101 -0.66 12.85 -7.99
N LEU A 102 -1.32 11.71 -7.74
CA LEU A 102 -1.10 10.94 -6.52
C LEU A 102 0.34 10.41 -6.44
N ALA A 103 0.89 9.85 -7.53
CA ALA A 103 2.28 9.41 -7.59
C ALA A 103 3.27 10.56 -7.37
N GLU A 104 3.06 11.71 -7.99
CA GLU A 104 3.87 12.92 -7.77
C GLU A 104 3.83 13.38 -6.30
N THR A 105 2.66 13.33 -5.67
CA THR A 105 2.48 13.73 -4.27
C THR A 105 3.21 12.77 -3.33
N ILE A 106 3.09 11.46 -3.55
CA ILE A 106 3.79 10.46 -2.74
C ILE A 106 5.30 10.50 -2.99
N ASN A 107 5.76 10.71 -4.23
CA ASN A 107 7.18 10.94 -4.48
C ASN A 107 7.70 12.18 -3.74
N GLY A 108 6.94 13.29 -3.74
CA GLY A 108 7.28 14.50 -2.99
C GLY A 108 7.40 14.25 -1.48
N LEU A 109 6.56 13.36 -0.92
CA LEU A 109 6.72 12.90 0.46
C LEU A 109 8.05 12.17 0.65
N LEU A 110 8.38 11.20 -0.21
CA LEU A 110 9.63 10.44 -0.10
C LEU A 110 10.87 11.35 -0.20
N GLU A 111 10.84 12.35 -1.10
CA GLU A 111 11.90 13.35 -1.23
C GLU A 111 12.05 14.20 0.03
N GLN A 112 10.94 14.66 0.62
CA GLN A 112 10.96 15.44 1.86
C GLN A 112 11.50 14.63 3.05
N LEU A 113 11.17 13.33 3.09
CA LEU A 113 11.67 12.40 4.11
C LEU A 113 13.11 11.93 3.83
N ARG A 114 13.69 12.28 2.66
CA ARG A 114 15.01 11.86 2.20
C ARG A 114 15.16 10.35 2.10
N ILE A 115 14.13 9.70 1.56
CA ILE A 115 14.12 8.27 1.31
C ILE A 115 14.56 8.05 -0.14
N ASP A 116 15.86 7.86 -0.32
CA ASP A 116 16.49 7.76 -1.64
C ASP A 116 16.69 6.31 -2.11
N ARG A 117 16.45 5.32 -1.23
CA ARG A 117 16.46 3.89 -1.55
C ARG A 117 15.33 3.19 -0.80
N TYR A 118 14.54 2.38 -1.50
CA TYR A 118 13.42 1.67 -0.89
C TYR A 118 13.05 0.40 -1.66
N SER A 119 12.45 -0.54 -0.94
CA SER A 119 11.57 -1.55 -1.51
C SER A 119 10.12 -1.07 -1.46
N PHE A 120 9.32 -1.42 -2.46
CA PHE A 120 7.89 -1.13 -2.44
C PHE A 120 7.08 -2.33 -1.99
N TYR A 121 6.01 -2.10 -1.23
CA TYR A 121 4.85 -2.98 -1.16
C TYR A 121 3.68 -2.30 -1.87
N LEU A 122 3.12 -2.95 -2.89
CA LEU A 122 2.09 -2.38 -3.75
C LEU A 122 0.80 -3.20 -3.67
N GLN A 123 -0.31 -2.57 -3.29
CA GLN A 123 -1.63 -3.21 -3.31
C GLN A 123 -2.66 -2.37 -4.06
N ASP A 124 -3.41 -2.99 -4.98
CA ASP A 124 -4.47 -2.34 -5.77
C ASP A 124 -4.03 -0.98 -6.37
N TYR A 125 -4.57 0.16 -5.90
CA TYR A 125 -4.19 1.52 -6.32
C TYR A 125 -2.73 1.88 -6.00
N GLY A 126 -2.13 1.23 -5.00
CA GLY A 126 -0.71 1.32 -4.73
C GLY A 126 0.14 0.84 -5.90
N GLY A 127 -0.35 -0.11 -6.70
CA GLY A 127 0.29 -0.54 -7.95
C GLY A 127 0.57 0.62 -8.93
N PRO A 128 -0.46 1.23 -9.54
CA PRO A 128 -0.28 2.33 -10.48
C PRO A 128 0.45 3.54 -9.90
N ILE A 129 0.35 3.80 -8.60
CA ILE A 129 1.09 4.88 -7.93
C ILE A 129 2.58 4.51 -7.87
N GLY A 130 2.91 3.33 -7.31
CA GLY A 130 4.27 2.84 -7.18
C GLY A 130 4.98 2.66 -8.52
N PHE A 131 4.29 2.14 -9.54
CA PHE A 131 4.87 1.95 -10.88
C PHE A 131 5.22 3.27 -11.57
N ARG A 132 4.46 4.34 -11.33
CA ARG A 132 4.80 5.68 -11.84
C ARG A 132 6.04 6.24 -11.14
N ILE A 133 6.12 6.10 -9.82
CA ILE A 133 7.31 6.53 -9.05
C ILE A 133 8.54 5.72 -9.49
N MET A 134 8.39 4.40 -9.65
CA MET A 134 9.43 3.51 -10.17
C MET A 134 9.95 3.95 -11.55
N LEU A 135 9.06 4.28 -12.49
CA LEU A 135 9.49 4.75 -13.81
C LEU A 135 10.18 6.11 -13.75
N ALA A 136 9.74 7.00 -12.86
CA ALA A 136 10.33 8.33 -12.70
C ALA A 136 11.69 8.30 -11.99
N HIS A 137 11.88 7.36 -11.05
CA HIS A 137 13.05 7.23 -10.18
C HIS A 137 13.53 5.78 -10.08
N PRO A 138 13.91 5.14 -11.20
CA PRO A 138 14.30 3.73 -11.19
C PRO A 138 15.53 3.46 -10.31
N GLU A 139 16.40 4.46 -10.13
CA GLU A 139 17.59 4.40 -9.29
C GLU A 139 17.30 4.24 -7.80
N ARG A 140 16.08 4.58 -7.35
CA ARG A 140 15.67 4.51 -5.94
C ARG A 140 15.05 3.16 -5.56
N LEU A 141 14.65 2.36 -6.53
CA LEU A 141 13.96 1.09 -6.29
C LEU A 141 14.97 -0.04 -6.03
N GLU A 142 14.77 -0.77 -4.93
CA GLU A 142 15.56 -1.94 -4.56
C GLU A 142 14.85 -3.26 -4.89
N ALA A 143 13.61 -3.42 -4.41
CA ALA A 143 12.79 -4.60 -4.67
C ALA A 143 11.29 -4.27 -4.72
N LEU A 144 10.51 -5.17 -5.33
CA LEU A 144 9.06 -5.07 -5.43
C LEU A 144 8.38 -6.21 -4.67
N VAL A 145 7.49 -5.86 -3.76
CA VAL A 145 6.47 -6.76 -3.21
C VAL A 145 5.13 -6.31 -3.76
N ILE A 146 4.46 -7.18 -4.52
CA ILE A 146 3.22 -6.86 -5.22
C ILE A 146 2.13 -7.76 -4.66
N GLN A 147 1.18 -7.19 -3.92
CA GLN A 147 0.02 -7.89 -3.38
C GLN A 147 -1.23 -7.47 -4.14
N ASN A 148 -1.73 -8.29 -5.06
CA ASN A 148 -2.95 -7.99 -5.83
C ASN A 148 -2.95 -6.59 -6.51
N ALA A 149 -1.78 -6.08 -6.91
CA ALA A 149 -1.64 -4.85 -7.68
C ALA A 149 -1.43 -5.18 -9.16
N ASN A 150 -2.32 -4.70 -10.03
CA ASN A 150 -2.36 -5.13 -11.42
C ASN A 150 -1.48 -4.30 -12.37
N SER A 151 -0.83 -5.00 -13.30
CA SER A 151 -0.16 -4.41 -14.47
C SER A 151 -0.43 -5.16 -15.78
N HIS A 152 -1.42 -6.06 -15.80
CA HIS A 152 -1.70 -6.97 -16.92
C HIS A 152 -3.20 -7.02 -17.24
N GLU A 153 -3.56 -7.09 -18.52
CA GLU A 153 -4.97 -7.20 -18.92
C GLU A 153 -5.61 -8.52 -18.48
N GLU A 154 -4.80 -9.57 -18.33
CA GLU A 154 -5.22 -10.90 -17.89
C GLU A 154 -5.82 -10.90 -16.49
N SER A 155 -5.50 -9.91 -15.66
CA SER A 155 -6.11 -9.75 -14.34
C SER A 155 -7.45 -9.00 -14.36
N LEU A 156 -7.78 -8.36 -15.49
CA LEU A 156 -9.04 -7.62 -15.65
C LEU A 156 -10.18 -8.60 -15.97
N GLY A 157 -10.72 -9.24 -14.93
CA GLY A 157 -11.86 -10.17 -15.02
C GLY A 157 -13.19 -9.48 -15.39
N GLN A 158 -14.29 -10.25 -15.32
CA GLN A 158 -15.64 -9.82 -15.77
C GLN A 158 -16.12 -8.47 -15.21
N LYS A 159 -15.77 -8.15 -13.96
CA LYS A 159 -16.10 -6.86 -13.31
C LYS A 159 -15.61 -5.66 -14.13
N TRP A 160 -14.48 -5.78 -14.81
CA TRP A 160 -13.88 -4.69 -15.58
C TRP A 160 -14.63 -4.36 -16.87
N THR A 161 -15.51 -5.23 -17.36
CA THR A 161 -16.33 -4.93 -18.54
C THR A 161 -17.22 -3.71 -18.29
N ALA A 162 -17.96 -3.69 -17.18
CA ALA A 162 -18.83 -2.56 -16.82
C ALA A 162 -18.02 -1.28 -16.53
N ILE A 163 -16.82 -1.42 -15.95
CA ILE A 163 -15.92 -0.29 -15.69
C ILE A 163 -15.38 0.29 -17.02
N LYS A 164 -15.00 -0.56 -17.98
CA LYS A 164 -14.59 -0.14 -19.33
C LYS A 164 -15.71 0.59 -20.07
N GLU A 165 -16.96 0.12 -19.94
CA GLU A 165 -18.13 0.80 -20.48
C GLU A 165 -18.38 2.16 -19.79
N TYR A 166 -18.22 2.23 -18.47
CA TYR A 166 -18.30 3.48 -17.71
C TYR A 166 -17.27 4.51 -18.18
N TRP A 167 -16.05 4.11 -18.52
CA TRP A 167 -15.03 5.04 -19.02
C TRP A 167 -15.37 5.71 -20.35
N ALA A 168 -16.21 5.07 -21.17
CA ALA A 168 -16.64 5.63 -22.45
C ALA A 168 -17.64 6.77 -22.26
N ASP A 169 -18.57 6.63 -21.32
CA ASP A 169 -19.56 7.65 -20.96
C ASP A 169 -20.02 7.50 -19.50
N PRO A 170 -19.33 8.16 -18.54
CA PRO A 170 -19.68 8.07 -17.12
C PRO A 170 -21.09 8.57 -16.81
N ALA A 171 -21.57 9.58 -17.54
CA ALA A 171 -22.89 10.19 -17.32
C ALA A 171 -24.01 9.26 -17.77
N ALA A 172 -23.77 8.40 -18.77
CA ALA A 172 -24.71 7.38 -19.20
C ALA A 172 -24.75 6.15 -18.28
N ARG A 173 -23.71 5.94 -17.44
CA ARG A 173 -23.54 4.73 -16.61
C ARG A 173 -23.31 5.03 -15.10
N PRO A 174 -24.10 5.92 -14.47
CA PRO A 174 -23.88 6.31 -13.08
C PRO A 174 -24.00 5.13 -12.10
N GLU A 175 -24.77 4.09 -12.45
CA GLU A 175 -24.95 2.90 -11.64
C GLU A 175 -23.65 2.11 -11.42
N VAL A 176 -22.68 2.21 -12.33
CA VAL A 176 -21.36 1.55 -12.17
C VAL A 176 -20.60 2.18 -11.00
N PHE A 177 -20.59 3.50 -10.90
CA PHE A 177 -19.97 4.21 -9.78
C PHE A 177 -20.74 3.93 -8.48
N THR A 178 -22.07 4.03 -8.49
CA THR A 178 -22.90 3.73 -7.32
C THR A 178 -22.66 2.32 -6.79
N ALA A 179 -22.59 1.31 -7.67
CA ALA A 179 -22.25 -0.04 -7.29
C ALA A 179 -20.81 -0.12 -6.74
N PHE A 180 -19.84 0.48 -7.43
CA PHE A 180 -18.43 0.48 -7.04
C PHE A 180 -18.20 0.99 -5.61
N THR A 181 -18.90 2.04 -5.19
CA THR A 181 -18.77 2.64 -3.85
C THR A 181 -19.84 2.19 -2.85
N SER A 182 -20.65 1.19 -3.20
CA SER A 182 -21.68 0.66 -2.30
C SER A 182 -21.08 -0.06 -1.09
N PHE A 183 -21.84 -0.13 0.01
CA PHE A 183 -21.46 -0.91 1.19
C PHE A 183 -21.20 -2.38 0.83
N ASP A 184 -22.09 -2.98 0.03
CA ASP A 184 -21.96 -4.37 -0.41
C ASP A 184 -20.68 -4.61 -1.19
N SER A 185 -20.33 -3.71 -2.12
CA SER A 185 -19.06 -3.83 -2.85
C SER A 185 -17.85 -3.56 -1.97
N THR A 186 -17.98 -2.69 -0.95
CA THR A 186 -16.90 -2.44 0.02
C THR A 186 -16.62 -3.71 0.82
N ARG A 187 -17.66 -4.32 1.41
CA ARG A 187 -17.58 -5.63 2.08
C ARG A 187 -17.02 -6.73 1.17
N TYR A 188 -17.58 -6.87 -0.03
CA TYR A 188 -17.21 -7.92 -0.97
C TYR A 188 -15.75 -7.85 -1.45
N ARG A 189 -15.06 -6.69 -1.33
CA ARG A 189 -13.61 -6.63 -1.59
C ARG A 189 -12.79 -7.35 -0.52
N HIS A 190 -13.30 -7.44 0.72
CA HIS A 190 -12.64 -8.17 1.80
C HIS A 190 -13.04 -9.64 1.78
N ASP A 191 -14.30 -9.94 2.10
CA ASP A 191 -14.76 -11.30 2.31
C ASP A 191 -14.96 -12.08 1.00
N GLY A 192 -15.31 -11.38 -0.09
CA GLY A 192 -15.44 -11.92 -1.44
C GLY A 192 -16.27 -13.20 -1.48
N GLU A 193 -15.64 -14.27 -1.96
CA GLU A 193 -16.16 -15.64 -1.92
C GLU A 193 -15.29 -16.55 -1.05
N SER A 194 -14.54 -15.98 -0.09
CA SER A 194 -13.70 -16.76 0.81
C SER A 194 -14.55 -17.80 1.55
N PRO A 195 -14.10 -19.06 1.63
CA PRO A 195 -14.78 -20.07 2.43
C PRO A 195 -14.68 -19.80 3.94
N ASN A 196 -13.85 -18.83 4.36
CA ASN A 196 -13.56 -18.50 5.77
C ASN A 196 -14.00 -17.06 6.10
N ALA A 197 -15.24 -16.68 5.76
CA ALA A 197 -15.76 -15.33 5.94
C ALA A 197 -15.69 -14.84 7.41
N GLU A 198 -15.66 -15.76 8.38
CA GLU A 198 -15.52 -15.45 9.82
C GLU A 198 -14.16 -14.86 10.23
N ARG A 199 -13.16 -14.93 9.35
CA ARG A 199 -11.82 -14.40 9.60
C ARG A 199 -11.68 -12.91 9.28
N TYR A 200 -12.66 -12.34 8.58
CA TYR A 200 -12.62 -10.95 8.16
C TYR A 200 -13.30 -10.06 9.20
N SER A 201 -12.60 -9.01 9.63
CA SER A 201 -13.17 -8.05 10.59
C SER A 201 -14.22 -7.17 9.93
N PRO A 202 -15.47 -7.11 10.45
CA PRO A 202 -16.50 -6.24 9.89
C PRO A 202 -16.20 -4.75 10.06
N ASP A 203 -15.31 -4.40 10.98
CA ASP A 203 -14.86 -3.02 11.18
C ASP A 203 -14.13 -2.50 9.93
N THR A 204 -13.44 -3.37 9.18
CA THR A 204 -12.66 -2.96 8.01
C THR A 204 -13.55 -2.29 6.96
N TRP A 205 -14.60 -2.98 6.48
CA TRP A 205 -15.48 -2.40 5.47
C TRP A 205 -16.47 -1.38 6.04
N THR A 206 -16.80 -1.45 7.33
CA THR A 206 -17.67 -0.47 7.98
C THR A 206 -16.98 0.89 8.05
N ASP A 207 -15.72 0.91 8.48
CA ASP A 207 -14.94 2.13 8.56
C ASP A 207 -14.66 2.68 7.17
N GLU A 208 -14.18 1.85 6.24
CA GLU A 208 -13.94 2.25 4.85
C GLU A 208 -15.19 2.82 4.17
N TYR A 209 -16.36 2.23 4.39
CA TYR A 209 -17.61 2.78 3.88
C TYR A 209 -17.93 4.14 4.49
N ALA A 210 -17.63 4.36 5.78
CA ALA A 210 -17.76 5.68 6.40
C ALA A 210 -16.78 6.70 5.77
N PHE A 211 -15.54 6.29 5.44
CA PHE A 211 -14.59 7.14 4.71
C PHE A 211 -15.08 7.48 3.30
N LEU A 212 -15.67 6.52 2.57
CA LEU A 212 -16.25 6.74 1.24
C LEU A 212 -17.44 7.70 1.23
N ASN A 213 -18.14 7.84 2.36
CA ASN A 213 -19.33 8.68 2.49
C ASN A 213 -19.05 10.04 3.15
N ARG A 214 -17.79 10.43 3.33
CA ARG A 214 -17.46 11.79 3.78
C ARG A 214 -17.86 12.83 2.71
N PRO A 215 -18.13 14.08 3.11
CA PRO A 215 -18.40 15.15 2.15
C PRO A 215 -17.30 15.28 1.09
N GLY A 216 -17.67 15.35 -0.20
CA GLY A 216 -16.75 15.48 -1.33
C GLY A 216 -16.14 14.19 -1.85
N GLN A 217 -16.29 13.06 -1.13
CA GLN A 217 -15.71 11.78 -1.57
C GLN A 217 -16.34 11.20 -2.82
N PRO A 218 -17.68 11.29 -3.05
CA PRO A 218 -18.25 10.80 -4.30
C PRO A 218 -17.57 11.40 -5.54
N GLU A 219 -17.26 12.69 -5.52
CA GLU A 219 -16.60 13.39 -6.62
C GLU A 219 -15.13 12.95 -6.78
N ILE A 220 -14.42 12.78 -5.67
CA ILE A 220 -13.03 12.31 -5.65
C ILE A 220 -12.92 10.89 -6.21
N GLN A 221 -13.76 9.98 -5.70
CA GLN A 221 -13.71 8.57 -6.08
C GLN A 221 -14.23 8.35 -7.50
N ALA A 222 -15.18 9.18 -7.98
CA ALA A 222 -15.59 9.16 -9.39
C ALA A 222 -14.45 9.60 -10.31
N ALA A 223 -13.68 10.64 -9.93
CA ALA A 223 -12.52 11.07 -10.69
C ALA A 223 -11.45 9.97 -10.78
N LEU A 224 -11.13 9.29 -9.68
CA LEU A 224 -10.15 8.20 -9.68
C LEU A 224 -10.65 6.94 -10.42
N LEU A 225 -11.92 6.58 -10.27
CA LEU A 225 -12.50 5.46 -11.02
C LEU A 225 -12.43 5.73 -12.53
N TYR A 226 -12.72 6.96 -12.96
CA TYR A 226 -12.58 7.37 -14.35
C TYR A 226 -11.11 7.38 -14.80
N ASP A 227 -10.21 7.93 -13.98
CA ASP A 227 -8.80 8.04 -14.30
C ASP A 227 -8.10 6.67 -14.37
N TYR A 228 -8.63 5.62 -13.74
CA TYR A 228 -8.03 4.29 -13.76
C TYR A 228 -7.76 3.75 -15.19
N ARG A 229 -8.50 4.20 -16.20
CA ARG A 229 -8.23 3.88 -17.61
C ARG A 229 -6.80 4.23 -18.06
N THR A 230 -6.18 5.26 -17.46
CA THR A 230 -4.80 5.66 -17.75
C THR A 230 -3.80 4.61 -17.27
N ASN A 231 -4.14 3.85 -16.22
CA ASN A 231 -3.35 2.73 -15.74
C ASN A 231 -3.30 1.63 -16.78
N VAL A 232 -4.45 1.24 -17.34
CA VAL A 232 -4.53 0.21 -18.39
C VAL A 232 -3.72 0.63 -19.62
N ALA A 233 -3.79 1.90 -20.02
CA ALA A 233 -2.97 2.44 -21.10
C ALA A 233 -1.46 2.41 -20.79
N ALA A 234 -1.07 2.48 -19.52
CA ALA A 234 0.33 2.49 -19.08
C ALA A 234 0.94 1.09 -18.87
N TYR A 235 0.15 0.02 -18.85
CA TYR A 235 0.62 -1.35 -18.59
C TYR A 235 1.82 -1.75 -19.45
N GLY A 236 1.80 -1.45 -20.75
CA GLY A 236 2.91 -1.78 -21.65
C GLY A 236 4.25 -1.16 -21.23
N ALA A 237 4.24 0.06 -20.69
CA ALA A 237 5.46 0.74 -20.24
C ALA A 237 6.02 0.10 -18.95
N TRP A 238 5.16 -0.27 -18.01
CA TRP A 238 5.58 -0.94 -16.78
C TRP A 238 6.14 -2.34 -17.06
N GLN A 239 5.46 -3.09 -17.94
CA GLN A 239 5.91 -4.40 -18.40
C GLN A 239 7.26 -4.33 -19.12
N GLU A 240 7.47 -3.34 -20.00
CA GLU A 240 8.75 -3.16 -20.70
C GLU A 240 9.88 -2.82 -19.73
N TRP A 241 9.61 -1.95 -18.76
CA TRP A 241 10.59 -1.64 -17.72
C TRP A 241 10.95 -2.87 -16.89
N MET A 242 9.95 -3.66 -16.46
CA MET A 242 10.18 -4.91 -15.73
C MET A 242 11.01 -5.91 -16.54
N ARG A 243 10.70 -6.09 -17.83
CA ARG A 243 11.50 -6.93 -18.74
C ARG A 243 12.95 -6.48 -18.84
N THR A 244 13.17 -5.17 -18.92
CA THR A 244 14.52 -4.60 -19.11
C THR A 244 15.34 -4.62 -17.82
N GLN A 245 14.75 -4.20 -16.71
CA GLN A 245 15.47 -4.00 -15.45
C GLN A 245 15.55 -5.26 -14.58
N GLN A 246 14.63 -6.21 -14.75
CA GLN A 246 14.56 -7.45 -13.96
C GLN A 246 14.71 -7.22 -12.44
N PRO A 247 13.92 -6.30 -11.83
CA PRO A 247 13.95 -6.10 -10.39
C PRO A 247 13.68 -7.40 -9.62
N ALA A 248 14.26 -7.54 -8.42
CA ALA A 248 13.84 -8.57 -7.50
C ALA A 248 12.35 -8.35 -7.15
N ALA A 249 11.54 -9.38 -7.34
CA ALA A 249 10.10 -9.28 -7.14
C ALA A 249 9.50 -10.48 -6.41
N LEU A 250 8.63 -10.18 -5.44
CA LEU A 250 7.74 -11.11 -4.76
C LEU A 250 6.29 -10.75 -5.11
N ILE A 251 5.59 -11.68 -5.76
CA ILE A 251 4.19 -11.54 -6.17
C ILE A 251 3.33 -12.38 -5.24
N LEU A 252 2.43 -11.73 -4.53
CA LEU A 252 1.48 -12.32 -3.59
C LEU A 252 0.07 -12.08 -4.13
N TRP A 253 -0.73 -13.13 -4.28
CA TRP A 253 -2.05 -12.96 -4.88
C TRP A 253 -3.11 -13.81 -4.21
N GLY A 254 -4.20 -13.18 -3.78
CA GLY A 254 -5.40 -13.89 -3.35
C GLY A 254 -6.04 -14.69 -4.48
N ARG A 255 -6.18 -16.00 -4.31
CA ARG A 255 -6.86 -16.92 -5.25
C ARG A 255 -8.33 -16.54 -5.48
N TYR A 256 -8.96 -15.91 -4.49
CA TYR A 256 -10.37 -15.51 -4.53
C TYR A 256 -10.57 -14.03 -4.90
N ASP A 257 -9.52 -13.33 -5.35
CA ASP A 257 -9.62 -11.94 -5.78
C ASP A 257 -10.51 -11.79 -7.03
N ARG A 258 -11.51 -10.92 -6.91
CA ARG A 258 -12.48 -10.54 -7.95
C ARG A 258 -12.29 -9.10 -8.46
N SER A 259 -11.52 -8.29 -7.74
CA SER A 259 -11.03 -6.99 -8.25
C SER A 259 -9.95 -7.24 -9.30
N PHE A 260 -8.99 -8.11 -9.03
CA PHE A 260 -7.95 -8.51 -9.97
C PHE A 260 -7.73 -10.02 -9.93
N ILE A 261 -8.16 -10.73 -10.97
CA ILE A 261 -8.18 -12.20 -10.93
C ILE A 261 -6.77 -12.79 -10.95
N ALA A 262 -6.63 -13.99 -10.36
CA ALA A 262 -5.36 -14.69 -10.14
C ALA A 262 -4.50 -14.91 -11.40
N ALA A 263 -5.09 -14.83 -12.60
CA ALA A 263 -4.33 -14.84 -13.86
C ALA A 263 -3.30 -13.69 -13.95
N GLY A 264 -3.53 -12.57 -13.25
CA GLY A 264 -2.56 -11.48 -13.12
C GLY A 264 -1.25 -11.90 -12.45
N ALA A 265 -1.31 -12.74 -11.41
CA ALA A 265 -0.12 -13.22 -10.71
C ALA A 265 0.82 -14.00 -11.64
N ALA A 266 0.25 -14.88 -12.48
CA ALA A 266 1.00 -15.64 -13.46
C ALA A 266 1.52 -14.75 -14.60
N ALA A 267 0.79 -13.70 -14.97
CA ALA A 267 1.20 -12.78 -16.02
C ALA A 267 2.50 -12.03 -15.70
N TYR A 268 2.76 -11.72 -14.41
CA TYR A 268 4.04 -11.14 -13.98
C TYR A 268 5.26 -11.99 -14.38
N GLN A 269 5.17 -13.32 -14.37
CA GLN A 269 6.30 -14.18 -14.71
C GLN A 269 6.72 -14.07 -16.19
N ARG A 270 5.86 -13.55 -17.06
CA ARG A 270 6.23 -13.26 -18.46
C ARG A 270 7.28 -12.15 -18.53
N ASP A 271 7.17 -11.16 -17.65
CA ASP A 271 8.02 -9.97 -17.65
C ASP A 271 9.15 -10.08 -16.61
N LEU A 272 8.93 -10.86 -15.55
CA LEU A 272 9.86 -11.14 -14.46
C LEU A 272 9.98 -12.66 -14.25
N PRO A 273 10.72 -13.39 -15.12
CA PRO A 273 10.83 -14.85 -15.04
C PRO A 273 11.41 -15.37 -13.71
N ASN A 274 12.17 -14.54 -12.98
CA ASN A 274 12.75 -14.88 -11.68
C ASN A 274 11.90 -14.42 -10.49
N ALA A 275 10.73 -13.82 -10.71
CA ALA A 275 9.85 -13.41 -9.63
C ALA A 275 9.35 -14.61 -8.82
N GLN A 276 9.33 -14.47 -7.50
CA GLN A 276 8.69 -15.44 -6.62
C GLN A 276 7.19 -15.19 -6.66
N VAL A 277 6.38 -16.20 -6.98
CA VAL A 277 4.93 -16.04 -7.13
C VAL A 277 4.19 -17.00 -6.21
N HIS A 278 3.32 -16.43 -5.35
CA HIS A 278 2.55 -17.17 -4.36
C HIS A 278 1.07 -16.85 -4.50
N LEU A 279 0.28 -17.88 -4.85
CA LEU A 279 -1.18 -17.82 -4.76
C LEU A 279 -1.62 -18.23 -3.35
N LEU A 280 -2.30 -17.32 -2.67
CA LEU A 280 -2.74 -17.46 -1.29
C LEU A 280 -4.25 -17.75 -1.26
N ASP A 281 -4.70 -18.59 -0.33
CA ASP A 281 -6.13 -18.80 -0.09
C ASP A 281 -6.68 -17.58 0.68
N ALA A 282 -6.93 -16.50 -0.06
CA ALA A 282 -7.41 -15.20 0.42
C ALA A 282 -8.10 -14.41 -0.70
N GLY A 283 -8.79 -13.33 -0.32
CA GLY A 283 -9.42 -12.36 -1.22
C GLY A 283 -8.47 -11.27 -1.74
N HIS A 284 -9.04 -10.13 -2.12
CA HIS A 284 -8.30 -8.98 -2.65
C HIS A 284 -7.45 -8.28 -1.59
N PHE A 285 -7.95 -8.18 -0.36
CA PHE A 285 -7.20 -7.73 0.81
C PHE A 285 -6.58 -8.95 1.51
N ALA A 286 -5.54 -9.52 0.90
CA ALA A 286 -4.97 -10.78 1.37
C ALA A 286 -4.42 -10.72 2.81
N LEU A 287 -4.03 -9.52 3.27
CA LEU A 287 -3.59 -9.30 4.65
C LEU A 287 -4.67 -9.63 5.70
N ASP A 288 -5.95 -9.55 5.37
CA ASP A 288 -7.02 -9.84 6.33
C ASP A 288 -7.02 -11.29 6.81
N GLU A 289 -6.57 -12.21 5.95
CA GLU A 289 -6.58 -13.66 6.25
C GLU A 289 -5.16 -14.25 6.33
N LYS A 290 -4.19 -13.64 5.64
CA LYS A 290 -2.86 -14.22 5.38
C LYS A 290 -1.72 -13.33 5.84
N VAL A 291 -1.94 -12.44 6.80
CA VAL A 291 -0.89 -11.52 7.28
C VAL A 291 0.39 -12.25 7.74
N ASP A 292 0.28 -13.33 8.50
CA ASP A 292 1.44 -14.07 9.01
C ASP A 292 2.21 -14.76 7.87
N ASP A 293 1.49 -15.40 6.95
CA ASP A 293 2.07 -16.05 5.76
C ASP A 293 2.76 -15.00 4.87
N ILE A 294 2.12 -13.84 4.65
CA ILE A 294 2.66 -12.73 3.86
C ILE A 294 3.90 -12.13 4.53
N ALA A 295 3.87 -11.88 5.83
CA ALA A 295 5.01 -11.34 6.57
C ALA A 295 6.21 -12.29 6.53
N ALA A 296 5.98 -13.60 6.67
CA ALA A 296 7.03 -14.60 6.57
C ALA A 296 7.67 -14.62 5.17
N LEU A 297 6.86 -14.62 4.11
CA LEU A 297 7.35 -14.56 2.72
C LEU A 297 8.12 -13.27 2.44
N MET A 298 7.64 -12.13 2.95
CA MET A 298 8.34 -10.85 2.82
C MET A 298 9.70 -10.86 3.53
N ASN A 299 9.75 -11.32 4.78
CA ASN A 299 11.01 -11.41 5.53
C ASN A 299 12.01 -12.32 4.81
N GLU A 300 11.59 -13.52 4.38
CA GLU A 300 12.46 -14.44 3.64
C GLU A 300 13.01 -13.81 2.34
N PHE A 301 12.13 -13.19 1.56
CA PHE A 301 12.50 -12.57 0.29
C PHE A 301 13.46 -11.37 0.47
N LEU A 302 13.12 -10.45 1.37
CA LEU A 302 13.87 -9.21 1.57
C LEU A 302 15.17 -9.44 2.34
N ASP A 303 15.18 -10.31 3.36
CA ASP A 303 16.43 -10.65 4.07
C ASP A 303 17.43 -11.30 3.11
N ALA A 304 16.98 -12.25 2.29
CA ALA A 304 17.83 -12.87 1.29
C ALA A 304 18.35 -11.84 0.26
N PHE A 305 17.53 -10.85 -0.10
CA PHE A 305 17.93 -9.78 -1.02
C PHE A 305 18.97 -8.84 -0.42
N TYR A 306 18.74 -8.32 0.79
CA TYR A 306 19.66 -7.37 1.42
C TYR A 306 20.96 -8.02 1.87
N LEU A 307 20.94 -9.31 2.27
CA LEU A 307 22.16 -10.06 2.54
C LEU A 307 23.06 -10.16 1.30
N ARG A 308 22.48 -10.43 0.12
CA ARG A 308 23.27 -10.48 -1.13
C ARG A 308 23.88 -9.14 -1.50
N GLN A 309 23.16 -8.03 -1.29
CA GLN A 309 23.70 -6.69 -1.56
C GLN A 309 24.81 -6.27 -0.59
N ALA A 310 24.82 -6.81 0.64
CA ALA A 310 25.88 -6.51 1.60
C ALA A 310 27.21 -7.20 1.26
N ASP A 311 27.17 -8.28 0.46
CA ASP A 311 28.33 -9.07 0.05
C ASP A 311 28.98 -8.57 -1.26
N GLU A 312 28.36 -7.62 -1.98
CA GLU A 312 28.82 -7.01 -3.23
C GLU A 312 29.56 -5.67 -3.02
#